data_AF-D2R4C5-F1
#
_entry.id   AF-D2R4C5-F1
#
_cell.length_a   1.000
_cell.length_b   1.000
_cell.length_c   1.000
_cell.angle_alpha   90.00
_cell.angle_beta   90.00
_cell.angle_gamma   90.00
#
_symmetry.space_group_name_H-M   'P 1'
#
loop_
_entity.id
_entity.type
_entity.pdbx_description
1 polymer ?
#
loop_
_entity_poly.entity_id
_entity_poly.type
_entity_poly.pdbx_seq_one_letter_code
_entity_poly.pdbx_strand_id
1 'polypeptide(L)'
;MNLSEVRERLLGRVGPYADAREATDALDNVKLWIDTLRADQQHEACAALVALVPDDQIEVATGAILALDFCKDQLDVDQLCKLFHDAELSLRRRPVGFAAVAFGTLGEELFSRLAQACGSDDARKLEQLLLRPVWREQASSLLGMVAARHAEIVLYHARQLLTHDDVAILLRLPSQWERIAVATALRPWSEPAIEKLLTLAQWKKLPPLDLAALVRVMRDDYPALTQPSGLAGERIWWIIGGKAHENTVWETTDGTLAFELHLPGHACLSQTRLLSFSEIHAFRTRRQLPAT
;
A
#
# COMPACT_ATOMS: atom_id res chain seq x y z
N MET A 1 -29.73 -1.91 -10.91
CA MET A 1 -29.21 -2.91 -11.88
C MET A 1 -29.48 -4.36 -11.48
N ASN A 2 -29.65 -5.31 -12.42
CA ASN A 2 -29.90 -6.74 -12.15
C ASN A 2 -28.58 -7.52 -12.03
N LEU A 3 -28.25 -8.04 -10.85
CA LEU A 3 -27.01 -8.79 -10.59
C LEU A 3 -26.86 -10.05 -11.46
N SER A 4 -27.98 -10.72 -11.77
CA SER A 4 -27.96 -11.92 -12.62
C SER A 4 -27.45 -11.61 -14.02
N GLU A 5 -27.86 -10.47 -14.60
CA GLU A 5 -27.38 -10.07 -15.92
C GLU A 5 -25.88 -9.75 -15.92
N VAL A 6 -25.41 -9.01 -14.91
CA VAL A 6 -23.98 -8.68 -14.77
C VAL A 6 -23.15 -9.96 -14.59
N ARG A 7 -23.64 -10.90 -13.80
CA ARG A 7 -23.03 -12.21 -13.61
C ARG A 7 -22.93 -13.01 -14.91
N GLU A 8 -23.98 -13.07 -15.71
CA GLU A 8 -23.93 -13.79 -16.99
C GLU A 8 -23.00 -13.09 -18.01
N ARG A 9 -22.84 -11.76 -17.94
CA ARG A 9 -21.81 -11.04 -18.73
C ARG A 9 -20.39 -11.41 -18.30
N LEU A 10 -20.13 -11.47 -17.00
CA LEU A 10 -18.83 -11.90 -16.45
C LEU A 10 -18.48 -13.35 -16.81
N LEU A 11 -19.49 -14.19 -17.03
CA LEU A 11 -19.33 -15.55 -17.53
C LEU A 11 -19.20 -15.63 -19.07
N GLY A 12 -19.23 -14.49 -19.77
CA GLY A 12 -19.15 -14.43 -21.23
C GLY A 12 -20.39 -14.99 -21.95
N ARG A 13 -21.51 -15.16 -21.25
CA ARG A 13 -22.75 -15.72 -21.81
C ARG A 13 -23.67 -14.66 -22.42
N VAL A 14 -23.39 -13.39 -22.15
CA VAL A 14 -24.13 -12.24 -22.67
C VAL A 14 -23.13 -11.18 -23.15
N GLY A 15 -23.31 -10.69 -24.37
CA GLY A 15 -22.47 -9.65 -24.97
C GLY A 15 -22.29 -9.84 -26.47
N PRO A 16 -21.74 -8.83 -27.16
CA PRO A 16 -21.45 -8.92 -28.60
C PRO A 16 -20.48 -10.05 -28.93
N TYR A 17 -19.66 -10.49 -27.97
CA TYR A 17 -18.70 -11.58 -28.14
C TYR A 17 -19.08 -12.87 -27.39
N ALA A 18 -20.34 -13.08 -27.05
CA ALA A 18 -20.83 -14.30 -26.41
C ALA A 18 -21.02 -15.48 -27.40
N ASP A 19 -20.09 -15.67 -28.34
CA ASP A 19 -20.09 -16.80 -29.27
C ASP A 19 -19.11 -17.87 -28.76
N ALA A 20 -19.59 -19.11 -28.60
CA ALA A 20 -18.79 -20.25 -28.16
C ALA A 20 -17.60 -20.58 -29.09
N ARG A 21 -17.55 -20.02 -30.31
CA ARG A 21 -16.47 -20.23 -31.29
C ARG A 21 -15.39 -19.16 -31.24
N GLU A 22 -15.66 -18.00 -30.65
CA GLU A 22 -14.73 -16.89 -30.56
C GLU A 22 -14.22 -16.81 -29.12
N ALA A 23 -12.92 -17.06 -28.92
CA ALA A 23 -12.26 -16.97 -27.60
C ALA A 23 -12.08 -15.49 -27.19
N THR A 24 -13.17 -14.74 -27.11
CA THR A 24 -13.15 -13.32 -26.74
C THR A 24 -13.37 -13.17 -25.24
N ASP A 25 -12.60 -12.29 -24.62
CA ASP A 25 -12.51 -12.14 -23.17
C ASP A 25 -13.84 -11.62 -22.59
N ALA A 26 -14.40 -12.31 -21.58
CA ALA A 26 -15.63 -11.87 -20.91
C ALA A 26 -15.49 -10.43 -20.35
N LEU A 27 -14.27 -10.01 -20.02
CA LEU A 27 -13.99 -8.65 -19.56
C LEU A 27 -14.16 -7.60 -20.66
N ASP A 28 -13.89 -7.92 -21.93
CA ASP A 28 -14.11 -6.99 -23.04
C ASP A 28 -15.61 -6.70 -23.24
N ASN A 29 -16.45 -7.73 -23.08
CA ASN A 29 -17.92 -7.56 -23.09
C ASN A 29 -18.39 -6.64 -21.96
N VAL A 30 -17.83 -6.80 -20.76
CA VAL A 30 -18.17 -5.98 -19.60
C VAL A 30 -17.69 -4.53 -19.80
N LYS A 31 -16.48 -4.34 -20.32
CA LYS A 31 -15.94 -3.01 -20.64
C LYS A 31 -16.84 -2.26 -21.63
N LEU A 32 -17.11 -2.87 -22.80
CA LEU A 32 -17.96 -2.26 -23.82
C LEU A 32 -19.34 -1.92 -23.28
N TRP A 33 -19.90 -2.80 -22.45
CA TRP A 33 -21.17 -2.52 -21.80
C TRP A 33 -21.09 -1.29 -20.88
N ILE A 34 -20.11 -1.23 -19.97
CA ILE A 34 -19.92 -0.08 -19.06
C ILE A 34 -19.70 1.24 -19.83
N ASP A 35 -18.94 1.19 -20.93
CA ASP A 35 -18.66 2.36 -21.78
C ASP A 35 -19.94 2.92 -22.46
N THR A 36 -20.98 2.10 -22.64
CA THR A 36 -22.27 2.54 -23.21
C THR A 36 -23.25 3.11 -22.17
N LEU A 37 -22.96 2.97 -20.88
CA LEU A 37 -23.81 3.43 -19.79
C LEU A 37 -23.62 4.92 -19.52
N ARG A 38 -24.70 5.59 -19.07
CA ARG A 38 -24.61 6.94 -18.52
C ARG A 38 -23.94 6.90 -17.13
N ALA A 39 -23.45 8.04 -16.63
CA ALA A 39 -22.73 8.11 -15.36
C ALA A 39 -23.51 7.54 -14.15
N ASP A 40 -24.81 7.82 -14.05
CA ASP A 40 -25.70 7.25 -13.02
C ASP A 40 -25.78 5.72 -13.10
N GLN A 41 -25.85 5.19 -14.32
CA GLN A 41 -25.89 3.76 -14.58
C GLN A 41 -24.52 3.09 -14.39
N GLN A 42 -23.42 3.81 -14.66
CA GLN A 42 -22.07 3.33 -14.35
C GLN A 42 -21.86 3.18 -12.85
N HIS A 43 -22.39 4.10 -12.04
CA HIS A 43 -22.37 3.97 -10.59
C HIS A 43 -23.16 2.73 -10.13
N GLU A 44 -24.36 2.51 -10.67
CA GLU A 44 -25.12 1.27 -10.40
C GLU A 44 -24.39 0.00 -10.85
N ALA A 45 -23.72 0.04 -12.00
CA ALA A 45 -22.91 -1.07 -12.50
C ALA A 45 -21.72 -1.36 -11.59
N CYS A 46 -21.04 -0.32 -11.13
CA CYS A 46 -19.92 -0.44 -10.19
C CYS A 46 -20.38 -1.06 -8.86
N ALA A 47 -21.50 -0.59 -8.30
CA ALA A 47 -22.09 -1.17 -7.10
C ALA A 47 -22.50 -2.65 -7.31
N ALA A 48 -23.02 -3.00 -8.50
CA ALA A 48 -23.34 -4.38 -8.86
C ALA A 48 -22.08 -5.27 -8.95
N LEU A 49 -20.98 -4.76 -9.52
CA LEU A 49 -19.71 -5.47 -9.56
C LEU A 49 -19.15 -5.71 -8.15
N VAL A 50 -19.17 -4.69 -7.28
CA VAL A 50 -18.76 -4.83 -5.87
C VAL A 50 -19.60 -5.90 -5.15
N ALA A 51 -20.90 -5.96 -5.42
CA ALA A 51 -21.80 -6.98 -4.85
C ALA A 51 -21.51 -8.41 -5.36
N LEU A 52 -20.83 -8.58 -6.49
CA LEU A 52 -20.46 -9.87 -7.07
C LEU A 52 -19.04 -10.33 -6.69
N VAL A 53 -18.23 -9.50 -6.02
CA VAL A 53 -16.94 -9.93 -5.48
C VAL A 53 -17.03 -11.15 -4.53
N PRO A 54 -18.05 -11.27 -3.66
CA PRO A 54 -18.20 -12.46 -2.82
C PRO A 54 -18.90 -13.65 -3.51
N ASP A 55 -19.16 -13.61 -4.82
CA ASP A 55 -19.87 -14.67 -5.56
C ASP A 55 -19.20 -16.05 -5.35
N ASP A 56 -20.01 -17.10 -5.32
CA ASP A 56 -19.55 -18.46 -5.05
C ASP A 56 -18.68 -19.00 -6.20
N GLN A 57 -18.93 -18.55 -7.43
CA GLN A 57 -18.11 -18.86 -8.59
C GLN A 57 -16.88 -17.95 -8.65
N ILE A 58 -15.70 -18.56 -8.63
CA ILE A 58 -14.43 -17.83 -8.54
C ILE A 58 -14.15 -17.01 -9.80
N GLU A 59 -14.63 -17.47 -10.95
CA GLU A 59 -14.56 -16.76 -12.23
C GLU A 59 -15.34 -15.45 -12.19
N VAL A 60 -16.55 -15.48 -11.60
CA VAL A 60 -17.38 -14.28 -11.42
C VAL A 60 -16.73 -13.33 -10.43
N ALA A 61 -16.27 -13.83 -9.28
CA ALA A 61 -15.61 -13.01 -8.27
C ALA A 61 -14.34 -12.33 -8.81
N THR A 62 -13.48 -13.09 -9.52
CA THR A 62 -12.25 -12.56 -10.15
C THR A 62 -12.60 -11.54 -11.23
N GLY A 63 -13.53 -11.87 -12.13
CA GLY A 63 -13.96 -10.98 -13.18
C GLY A 63 -14.59 -9.69 -12.65
N ALA A 64 -15.36 -9.78 -11.56
CA ALA A 64 -15.97 -8.62 -10.92
C ALA A 64 -14.92 -7.64 -10.41
N ILE A 65 -13.86 -8.13 -9.74
CA ILE A 65 -12.75 -7.29 -9.26
C ILE A 65 -12.00 -6.67 -10.44
N LEU A 66 -11.68 -7.45 -11.47
CA LEU A 66 -11.00 -6.95 -12.67
C LEU A 66 -11.82 -5.86 -13.38
N ALA A 67 -13.13 -6.05 -13.48
CA ALA A 67 -14.04 -5.10 -14.12
C ALA A 67 -14.20 -3.77 -13.36
N LEU A 68 -13.83 -3.71 -12.08
CA LEU A 68 -13.82 -2.46 -11.32
C LEU A 68 -12.90 -1.40 -11.94
N ASP A 69 -11.88 -1.81 -12.70
CA ASP A 69 -10.99 -0.87 -13.40
C ASP A 69 -11.73 -0.06 -14.47
N PHE A 70 -12.84 -0.59 -15.02
CA PHE A 70 -13.68 0.10 -15.99
C PHE A 70 -14.60 1.15 -15.37
N CYS A 71 -14.83 1.09 -14.04
CA CYS A 71 -15.62 2.06 -13.29
C CYS A 71 -14.83 2.74 -12.18
N LYS A 72 -13.50 2.86 -12.32
CA LYS A 72 -12.59 3.37 -11.28
C LYS A 72 -13.00 4.72 -10.68
N ASP A 73 -13.57 5.61 -11.50
CA ASP A 73 -13.96 6.96 -11.08
C ASP A 73 -15.28 6.97 -10.28
N GLN A 74 -15.97 5.82 -10.22
CA GLN A 74 -17.22 5.60 -9.49
C GLN A 74 -17.04 4.68 -8.26
N LEU A 75 -15.80 4.31 -7.91
CA LEU A 75 -15.53 3.43 -6.78
C LEU A 75 -15.86 4.11 -5.45
N ASP A 76 -16.76 3.48 -4.70
CA ASP A 76 -17.08 3.87 -3.34
C ASP A 76 -16.12 3.17 -2.35
N VAL A 77 -15.21 3.96 -1.78
CA VAL A 77 -14.22 3.51 -0.79
C VAL A 77 -14.91 2.89 0.43
N ASP A 78 -16.01 3.47 0.92
CA ASP A 78 -16.73 2.96 2.09
C ASP A 78 -17.39 1.61 1.79
N GLN A 79 -17.96 1.47 0.60
CA GLN A 79 -18.53 0.21 0.15
C GLN A 79 -17.46 -0.90 0.05
N LEU A 80 -16.29 -0.58 -0.51
CA LEU A 80 -15.16 -1.52 -0.58
C LEU A 80 -14.64 -1.89 0.80
N CYS A 81 -14.46 -0.91 1.70
CA CYS A 81 -14.03 -1.18 3.08
C CYS A 81 -15.04 -2.06 3.83
N LYS A 82 -16.35 -1.84 3.63
CA LYS A 82 -17.40 -2.68 4.18
C LYS A 82 -17.33 -4.11 3.63
N LEU A 83 -17.09 -4.26 2.32
CA LEU A 83 -16.94 -5.58 1.70
C LEU A 83 -15.76 -6.37 2.31
N PHE A 84 -14.63 -5.72 2.62
CA PHE A 84 -13.53 -6.36 3.35
C PHE A 84 -13.94 -6.90 4.72
N HIS A 85 -14.94 -6.29 5.37
CA HIS A 85 -15.48 -6.76 6.63
C HIS A 85 -16.44 -7.92 6.43
N ASP A 86 -17.42 -7.75 5.54
CA ASP A 86 -18.54 -8.66 5.38
C ASP A 86 -18.17 -9.96 4.64
N ALA A 87 -17.17 -9.92 3.75
CA ALA A 87 -16.79 -11.03 2.86
C ALA A 87 -15.38 -11.59 3.10
N GLU A 88 -14.87 -11.47 4.34
CA GLU A 88 -13.50 -11.83 4.70
C GLU A 88 -13.06 -13.22 4.18
N LEU A 89 -13.89 -14.25 4.40
CA LEU A 89 -13.58 -15.62 3.96
C LEU A 89 -13.55 -15.76 2.43
N SER A 90 -14.51 -15.15 1.74
CA SER A 90 -14.58 -15.19 0.27
C SER A 90 -13.36 -14.53 -0.37
N LEU A 91 -12.84 -13.46 0.24
CA LEU A 91 -11.67 -12.73 -0.25
C LEU A 91 -10.35 -13.48 -0.09
N ARG A 92 -10.29 -14.54 0.74
CA ARG A 92 -9.08 -15.37 0.89
C ARG A 92 -8.89 -16.39 -0.24
N ARG A 93 -9.89 -16.54 -1.11
CA ARG A 93 -9.79 -17.43 -2.27
C ARG A 93 -8.76 -16.88 -3.26
N ARG A 94 -8.07 -17.78 -3.95
CA ARG A 94 -7.12 -17.41 -5.01
C ARG A 94 -7.89 -16.99 -6.27
N PRO A 95 -7.53 -15.87 -6.93
CA PRO A 95 -8.13 -15.51 -8.21
C PRO A 95 -7.76 -16.51 -9.31
N VAL A 96 -8.44 -16.44 -10.46
CA VAL A 96 -8.16 -17.30 -11.62
C VAL A 96 -7.50 -16.54 -12.78
N GLY A 97 -6.99 -17.27 -13.78
CA GLY A 97 -6.39 -16.69 -14.97
C GLY A 97 -5.10 -15.91 -14.70
N PHE A 98 -4.89 -14.80 -15.42
CA PHE A 98 -3.69 -13.97 -15.26
C PHE A 98 -3.61 -13.26 -13.90
N ALA A 99 -4.76 -12.96 -13.28
CA ALA A 99 -4.80 -12.38 -11.94
C ALA A 99 -4.10 -13.27 -10.89
N ALA A 100 -4.21 -14.59 -11.05
CA ALA A 100 -3.57 -15.60 -10.18
C ALA A 100 -2.03 -15.60 -10.20
N VAL A 101 -1.43 -14.90 -11.18
CA VAL A 101 0.02 -14.70 -11.31
C VAL A 101 0.48 -13.50 -10.49
N ALA A 102 -0.35 -12.45 -10.40
CA ALA A 102 -0.01 -11.20 -9.74
C ALA A 102 -0.43 -11.15 -8.27
N PHE A 103 -1.54 -11.82 -7.93
CA PHE A 103 -2.15 -11.77 -6.61
C PHE A 103 -2.35 -13.19 -6.05
N GLY A 104 -2.07 -13.36 -4.76
CA GLY A 104 -2.28 -14.62 -4.05
C GLY A 104 -3.75 -14.83 -3.67
N THR A 105 -4.49 -13.74 -3.47
CA THR A 105 -5.89 -13.74 -3.02
C THR A 105 -6.75 -12.68 -3.73
N LEU A 106 -8.06 -12.90 -3.79
CA LEU A 106 -9.02 -11.87 -4.22
C LEU A 106 -8.92 -10.61 -3.35
N GLY A 107 -8.66 -10.78 -2.05
CA GLY A 107 -8.47 -9.68 -1.11
C GLY A 107 -7.29 -8.79 -1.48
N GLU A 108 -6.14 -9.37 -1.82
CA GLU A 108 -4.99 -8.62 -2.32
C GLU A 108 -5.32 -7.84 -3.60
N GLU A 109 -6.01 -8.49 -4.53
CA GLU A 109 -6.38 -7.88 -5.79
C GLU A 109 -7.37 -6.71 -5.64
N LEU A 110 -8.38 -6.89 -4.77
CA LEU A 110 -9.34 -5.84 -4.41
C LEU A 110 -8.66 -4.71 -3.65
N PHE A 111 -7.73 -5.03 -2.75
CA PHE A 111 -7.01 -4.05 -1.94
C PHE A 111 -6.14 -3.14 -2.80
N SER A 112 -5.53 -3.68 -3.87
CA SER A 112 -4.80 -2.88 -4.85
C SER A 112 -5.67 -1.77 -5.45
N ARG A 113 -6.92 -2.07 -5.80
CA ARG A 113 -7.88 -1.10 -6.36
C ARG A 113 -8.37 -0.11 -5.31
N LEU A 114 -8.65 -0.60 -4.10
CA LEU A 114 -8.98 0.25 -2.96
C LEU A 114 -7.86 1.25 -2.66
N ALA A 115 -6.60 0.80 -2.63
CA ALA A 115 -5.44 1.66 -2.40
C ALA A 115 -5.26 2.75 -3.49
N GLN A 116 -5.65 2.45 -4.73
CA GLN A 116 -5.64 3.41 -5.84
C GLN A 116 -6.78 4.43 -5.73
N ALA A 117 -7.98 3.99 -5.32
CA ALA A 117 -9.16 4.83 -5.17
C ALA A 117 -9.09 5.75 -3.93
N CYS A 118 -8.48 5.29 -2.84
CA CYS A 118 -8.36 6.07 -1.61
C CYS A 118 -7.54 7.35 -1.81
N GLY A 119 -8.13 8.47 -1.40
CA GLY A 119 -7.43 9.74 -1.21
C GLY A 119 -6.71 9.80 0.14
N SER A 120 -6.06 10.93 0.44
CA SER A 120 -5.36 11.13 1.71
C SER A 120 -6.31 11.09 2.92
N ASP A 121 -7.57 11.50 2.75
CA ASP A 121 -8.59 11.45 3.80
C ASP A 121 -9.00 10.01 4.18
N ASP A 122 -8.79 9.05 3.27
CA ASP A 122 -9.12 7.63 3.45
C ASP A 122 -7.94 6.77 3.92
N ALA A 123 -6.74 7.35 4.06
CA ALA A 123 -5.53 6.61 4.47
C ALA A 123 -5.72 5.82 5.76
N ARG A 124 -6.50 6.35 6.71
CA ARG A 124 -6.84 5.67 7.97
C ARG A 124 -7.67 4.40 7.75
N LYS A 125 -8.56 4.37 6.76
CA LYS A 125 -9.36 3.19 6.43
C LYS A 125 -8.47 2.08 5.88
N LEU A 126 -7.52 2.42 4.99
CA LEU A 126 -6.51 1.48 4.48
C LEU A 126 -5.66 0.90 5.62
N GLU A 127 -5.19 1.76 6.52
CA GLU A 127 -4.41 1.34 7.68
C GLU A 127 -5.19 0.37 8.58
N GLN A 128 -6.46 0.70 8.89
CA GLN A 128 -7.31 -0.17 9.71
C GLN A 128 -7.50 -1.54 9.09
N LEU A 129 -7.70 -1.60 7.76
CA LEU A 129 -7.81 -2.86 7.04
C LEU A 129 -6.50 -3.64 7.07
N LEU A 130 -5.38 -3.00 6.76
CA LEU A 130 -4.05 -3.61 6.75
C LEU A 130 -3.70 -4.28 8.09
N LEU A 131 -4.07 -3.65 9.20
CA LEU A 131 -3.75 -4.12 10.55
C LEU A 131 -4.68 -5.23 11.05
N ARG A 132 -5.67 -5.66 10.27
CA ARG A 132 -6.56 -6.74 10.71
C ARG A 132 -5.79 -8.07 10.77
N PRO A 133 -6.00 -8.88 11.83
CA PRO A 133 -5.30 -10.15 11.99
C PRO A 133 -5.44 -11.12 10.81
N VAL A 134 -6.57 -11.09 10.10
CA VAL A 134 -6.82 -11.96 8.95
C VAL A 134 -5.83 -11.75 7.81
N TRP A 135 -5.32 -10.52 7.63
CA TRP A 135 -4.43 -10.17 6.53
C TRP A 135 -2.95 -10.28 6.90
N ARG A 136 -2.63 -10.84 8.08
CA ARG A 136 -1.25 -10.87 8.59
C ARG A 136 -0.28 -11.58 7.65
N GLU A 137 -0.72 -12.64 7.00
CA GLU A 137 0.09 -13.40 6.03
C GLU A 137 0.35 -12.61 4.74
N GLN A 138 -0.55 -11.68 4.39
CA GLN A 138 -0.46 -10.83 3.19
C GLN A 138 0.04 -9.41 3.51
N ALA A 139 0.34 -9.11 4.78
CA ALA A 139 0.58 -7.74 5.24
C ALA A 139 1.68 -7.02 4.44
N SER A 140 2.76 -7.71 4.08
CA SER A 140 3.84 -7.12 3.29
C SER A 140 3.45 -6.85 1.83
N SER A 141 2.66 -7.74 1.23
CA SER A 141 2.08 -7.56 -0.10
C SER A 141 1.15 -6.35 -0.14
N LEU A 142 0.23 -6.25 0.83
CA LEU A 142 -0.69 -5.12 0.98
C LEU A 142 0.04 -3.80 1.26
N LEU A 143 1.06 -3.82 2.12
CA LEU A 143 1.95 -2.66 2.33
C LEU A 143 2.61 -2.22 1.03
N GLY A 144 3.06 -3.18 0.22
CA GLY A 144 3.62 -2.91 -1.09
C GLY A 144 2.65 -2.25 -2.06
N MET A 145 1.33 -2.41 -1.89
CA MET A 145 0.32 -1.77 -2.75
C MET A 145 0.07 -0.31 -2.37
N VAL A 146 0.19 0.02 -1.08
CA VAL A 146 0.01 1.41 -0.59
C VAL A 146 1.29 2.24 -0.69
N ALA A 147 2.47 1.60 -0.77
CA ALA A 147 3.77 2.26 -0.73
C ALA A 147 3.97 3.45 -1.69
N ALA A 148 3.34 3.42 -2.86
CA ALA A 148 3.50 4.48 -3.86
C ALA A 148 2.65 5.73 -3.58
N ARG A 149 1.54 5.61 -2.84
CA ARG A 149 0.55 6.69 -2.64
C ARG A 149 0.37 7.11 -1.19
N HIS A 150 0.55 6.16 -0.27
CA HIS A 150 0.35 6.31 1.17
C HIS A 150 1.60 5.80 1.90
N ALA A 151 2.77 6.33 1.51
CA ALA A 151 4.06 5.92 2.04
C ALA A 151 4.10 6.06 3.57
N GLU A 152 3.43 7.06 4.14
CA GLU A 152 3.32 7.29 5.58
C GLU A 152 2.80 6.07 6.37
N ILE A 153 1.89 5.28 5.78
CA ILE A 153 1.42 4.02 6.39
C ILE A 153 2.59 3.01 6.44
N VAL A 154 3.37 2.92 5.36
CA VAL A 154 4.53 2.03 5.29
C VAL A 154 5.60 2.43 6.29
N LEU A 155 5.94 3.72 6.36
CA LEU A 155 6.97 4.23 7.28
C LEU A 155 6.63 3.85 8.72
N TYR A 156 5.39 4.10 9.13
CA TYR A 156 5.00 3.85 10.51
C TYR A 156 4.97 2.35 10.84
N HIS A 157 4.48 1.51 9.94
CA HIS A 157 4.31 0.07 10.21
C HIS A 157 5.47 -0.81 9.78
N ALA A 158 6.52 -0.24 9.17
CA ALA A 158 7.66 -0.99 8.65
C ALA A 158 8.20 -2.00 9.67
N ARG A 159 8.46 -1.57 10.91
CA ARG A 159 8.97 -2.45 11.98
C ARG A 159 8.02 -3.57 12.40
N GLN A 160 6.72 -3.35 12.26
CA GLN A 160 5.70 -4.28 12.76
C GLN A 160 5.32 -5.33 11.72
N LEU A 161 5.39 -4.97 10.45
CA LEU A 161 4.79 -5.73 9.36
C LEU A 161 5.79 -6.21 8.32
N LEU A 162 7.00 -5.64 8.25
CA LEU A 162 8.00 -6.05 7.27
C LEU A 162 9.04 -7.00 7.88
N THR A 163 9.61 -7.80 7.00
CA THR A 163 10.73 -8.69 7.25
C THR A 163 11.84 -8.44 6.22
N HIS A 164 12.97 -9.13 6.35
CA HIS A 164 14.08 -8.99 5.40
C HIS A 164 13.72 -9.52 4.00
N ASP A 165 12.71 -10.40 3.88
CA ASP A 165 12.26 -10.93 2.59
C ASP A 165 11.55 -9.86 1.73
N ASP A 166 11.03 -8.82 2.38
CA ASP A 166 10.20 -7.76 1.81
C ASP A 166 10.99 -6.60 1.20
N VAL A 167 12.30 -6.78 0.95
CA VAL A 167 13.21 -5.75 0.44
C VAL A 167 12.72 -5.02 -0.82
N ALA A 168 11.87 -5.67 -1.63
CA ALA A 168 11.28 -5.07 -2.82
C ALA A 168 10.42 -3.83 -2.52
N ILE A 169 9.92 -3.68 -1.28
CA ILE A 169 9.15 -2.50 -0.87
C ILE A 169 9.97 -1.22 -0.95
N LEU A 170 11.29 -1.28 -0.69
CA LEU A 170 12.20 -0.15 -0.81
C LEU A 170 12.19 0.44 -2.22
N LEU A 171 11.93 -0.37 -3.25
CA LEU A 171 11.88 0.08 -4.64
C LEU A 171 10.50 0.56 -5.07
N ARG A 172 9.49 0.44 -4.21
CA ARG A 172 8.13 0.96 -4.43
C ARG A 172 7.90 2.33 -3.81
N LEU A 173 8.70 2.69 -2.81
CA LEU A 173 8.64 4.01 -2.17
C LEU A 173 9.15 5.09 -3.14
N PRO A 174 8.45 6.24 -3.27
CA PRO A 174 8.74 7.21 -4.32
C PRO A 174 10.02 8.00 -4.08
N SER A 175 10.33 8.39 -2.84
CA SER A 175 11.47 9.24 -2.50
C SER A 175 12.62 8.49 -1.84
N GLN A 176 13.84 9.01 -1.98
CA GLN A 176 15.03 8.47 -1.30
C GLN A 176 14.89 8.48 0.23
N TRP A 177 14.30 9.54 0.79
CA TRP A 177 14.11 9.68 2.23
C TRP A 177 13.21 8.59 2.81
N GLU A 178 12.10 8.25 2.15
CA GLU A 178 11.20 7.17 2.58
C GLU A 178 11.91 5.80 2.54
N ARG A 179 12.74 5.56 1.52
CA ARG A 179 13.56 4.33 1.44
C ARG A 179 14.52 4.21 2.60
N ILE A 180 15.20 5.30 2.94
CA ILE A 180 16.11 5.36 4.09
C ILE A 180 15.33 5.12 5.39
N ALA A 181 14.16 5.74 5.56
CA ALA A 181 13.32 5.55 6.74
C ALA A 181 12.92 4.08 6.93
N VAL A 182 12.43 3.43 5.88
CA VAL A 182 12.01 2.01 5.93
C VAL A 182 13.21 1.08 6.08
N ALA A 183 14.34 1.34 5.42
CA ALA A 183 15.56 0.56 5.64
C ALA A 183 16.05 0.66 7.08
N THR A 184 15.96 1.86 7.67
CA THR A 184 16.28 2.12 9.08
C THR A 184 15.43 1.31 10.05
N ALA A 185 14.16 1.05 9.71
CA ALA A 185 13.24 0.30 10.57
C ALA A 185 13.68 -1.16 10.80
N LEU A 186 14.39 -1.77 9.84
CA LEU A 186 14.78 -3.18 9.86
C LEU A 186 16.29 -3.41 9.94
N ARG A 187 17.09 -2.37 10.20
CA ARG A 187 18.54 -2.52 10.27
C ARG A 187 18.99 -3.28 11.54
N PRO A 188 20.07 -4.07 11.47
CA PRO A 188 20.80 -4.42 10.26
C PRO A 188 20.03 -5.46 9.43
N TRP A 189 20.02 -5.26 8.11
CA TRP A 189 19.45 -6.22 7.17
C TRP A 189 20.40 -7.40 6.95
N SER A 190 19.86 -8.53 6.50
CA SER A 190 20.67 -9.69 6.14
C SER A 190 21.36 -9.49 4.79
N GLU A 191 22.55 -10.08 4.60
CA GLU A 191 23.26 -10.01 3.33
C GLU A 191 22.44 -10.50 2.12
N PRO A 192 21.64 -11.60 2.21
CA PRO A 192 20.75 -11.99 1.11
C PRO A 192 19.74 -10.91 0.72
N ALA A 193 19.24 -10.14 1.69
CA ALA A 193 18.33 -9.04 1.39
C ALA A 193 19.07 -7.88 0.71
N ILE A 194 20.30 -7.57 1.13
CA ILE A 194 21.17 -6.57 0.50
C ILE A 194 21.50 -6.98 -0.95
N GLU A 195 21.89 -8.23 -1.20
CA GLU A 195 22.16 -8.75 -2.55
C GLU A 195 20.92 -8.70 -3.46
N LYS A 196 19.76 -9.06 -2.91
CA LYS A 196 18.47 -8.94 -3.60
C LYS A 196 18.15 -7.48 -3.93
N LEU A 197 18.40 -6.54 -3.02
CA LEU A 197 18.27 -5.11 -3.30
C LEU A 197 19.19 -4.68 -4.44
N LEU A 198 20.48 -5.04 -4.39
CA LEU A 198 21.45 -4.67 -5.42
C LEU A 198 21.00 -5.15 -6.80
N THR A 199 20.53 -6.40 -6.88
CA THR A 199 19.95 -6.98 -8.09
C THR A 199 18.76 -6.15 -8.56
N LEU A 200 17.75 -5.98 -7.72
CA LEU A 200 16.52 -5.28 -8.10
C LEU A 200 16.73 -3.79 -8.43
N ALA A 201 17.68 -3.14 -7.75
CA ALA A 201 18.05 -1.75 -7.98
C ALA A 201 18.68 -1.55 -9.37
N GLN A 202 19.42 -2.54 -9.88
CA GLN A 202 19.92 -2.52 -11.25
C GLN A 202 18.77 -2.55 -12.27
N TRP A 203 17.79 -3.43 -12.07
CA TRP A 203 16.59 -3.51 -12.94
C TRP A 203 15.77 -2.21 -12.90
N LYS A 204 15.63 -1.61 -11.71
CA LYS A 204 14.89 -0.35 -11.51
C LYS A 204 15.70 0.91 -11.80
N LYS A 205 17.00 0.77 -12.12
CA LYS A 205 17.93 1.88 -12.41
C LYS A 205 17.96 2.93 -11.29
N LEU A 206 18.05 2.47 -10.04
CA LEU A 206 18.16 3.37 -8.88
C LEU A 206 19.45 4.20 -8.99
N PRO A 207 19.44 5.52 -8.66
CA PRO A 207 20.65 6.33 -8.70
C PRO A 207 21.78 5.72 -7.84
N PRO A 208 23.03 5.70 -8.31
CA PRO A 208 24.12 5.05 -7.58
C PRO A 208 24.35 5.62 -6.18
N LEU A 209 24.18 6.93 -6.00
CA LEU A 209 24.31 7.59 -4.69
C LEU A 209 23.18 7.19 -3.74
N ASP A 210 21.94 7.08 -4.25
CA ASP A 210 20.79 6.61 -3.48
C ASP A 210 20.99 5.17 -3.01
N LEU A 211 21.44 4.30 -3.91
CA LEU A 211 21.71 2.90 -3.60
C LEU A 211 22.84 2.77 -2.57
N ALA A 212 23.93 3.53 -2.73
CA ALA A 212 25.03 3.53 -1.77
C ALA A 212 24.59 3.99 -0.38
N ALA A 213 23.81 5.07 -0.29
CA ALA A 213 23.25 5.52 0.98
C ALA A 213 22.33 4.47 1.62
N LEU A 214 21.46 3.85 0.81
CA LEU A 214 20.53 2.82 1.26
C LEU A 214 21.26 1.58 1.80
N VAL A 215 22.27 1.08 1.08
CA VAL A 215 23.08 -0.07 1.52
C VAL A 215 23.82 0.23 2.83
N ARG A 216 24.37 1.44 2.99
CA ARG A 216 25.01 1.83 4.25
C ARG A 216 24.04 1.82 5.43
N VAL A 217 22.81 2.31 5.23
CA VAL A 217 21.77 2.27 6.26
C VAL A 217 21.36 0.82 6.56
N MET A 218 21.19 0.00 5.53
CA MET A 218 20.86 -1.42 5.70
C MET A 218 21.91 -2.18 6.50
N ARG A 219 23.19 -1.86 6.34
CA ARG A 219 24.30 -2.45 7.10
C ARG A 219 24.49 -1.86 8.50
N ASP A 220 23.75 -0.81 8.84
CA ASP A 220 23.94 -0.02 10.06
C ASP A 220 25.30 0.71 10.12
N ASP A 221 25.87 1.02 8.95
CA ASP A 221 27.20 1.64 8.78
C ASP A 221 27.17 3.19 8.73
N TYR A 222 26.04 3.82 9.09
CA TYR A 222 25.91 5.27 9.00
C TYR A 222 25.09 5.93 10.13
N PRO A 223 25.75 6.26 11.27
CA PRO A 223 25.11 6.81 12.47
C PRO A 223 24.26 8.07 12.23
N ALA A 224 24.62 8.91 11.24
CA ALA A 224 23.97 10.20 11.02
C ALA A 224 22.57 10.10 10.36
N LEU A 225 22.25 9.02 9.64
CA LEU A 225 20.91 8.79 9.07
C LEU A 225 20.04 7.92 9.96
N THR A 226 20.60 7.43 11.06
CA THR A 226 20.03 6.38 11.89
C THR A 226 19.66 6.90 13.29
N GLN A 227 19.83 8.19 13.55
CA GLN A 227 19.42 8.86 14.79
C GLN A 227 19.10 10.35 14.58
N PRO A 228 18.30 10.97 15.47
CA PRO A 228 18.04 12.40 15.47
C PRO A 228 19.33 13.20 15.77
N SER A 229 19.48 14.36 15.15
CA SER A 229 20.66 15.21 15.42
C SER A 229 20.71 15.68 16.88
N GLY A 230 21.90 15.70 17.46
CA GLY A 230 22.12 16.16 18.84
C GLY A 230 21.65 15.19 19.94
N LEU A 231 20.98 14.08 19.58
CA LEU A 231 20.61 13.02 20.50
C LEU A 231 21.56 11.84 20.36
N ALA A 232 22.81 12.03 20.78
CA ALA A 232 23.80 10.97 20.83
C ALA A 232 23.51 10.01 22.00
N GLY A 233 23.46 8.71 21.74
CA GLY A 233 23.31 7.68 22.77
C GLY A 233 23.26 6.27 22.18
N GLU A 234 23.21 5.25 23.04
CA GLU A 234 23.14 3.84 22.64
C GLU A 234 21.77 3.40 22.10
N ARG A 235 20.80 4.33 22.03
CA ARG A 235 19.43 4.00 21.60
C ARG A 235 19.38 3.85 20.08
N ILE A 236 18.73 2.78 19.65
CA ILE A 236 18.36 2.62 18.25
C ILE A 236 17.13 3.47 17.97
N TRP A 237 17.27 4.40 17.03
CA TRP A 237 16.19 5.24 16.55
C TRP A 237 15.76 4.84 15.13
N TRP A 238 14.47 4.96 14.87
CA TRP A 238 13.91 4.84 13.53
C TRP A 238 12.96 5.96 13.21
N ILE A 239 12.83 6.22 11.91
CA ILE A 239 11.92 7.21 11.37
C ILE A 239 10.54 6.57 11.24
N ILE A 240 9.53 7.15 11.89
CA ILE A 240 8.14 6.69 11.83
C ILE A 240 7.22 7.65 11.07
N GLY A 241 7.77 8.77 10.58
CA GLY A 241 7.01 9.75 9.82
C GLY A 241 7.78 11.05 9.61
N GLY A 242 7.14 11.99 8.93
CA GLY A 242 7.68 13.30 8.63
C GLY A 242 7.43 13.71 7.18
N LYS A 243 8.16 14.74 6.75
CA LYS A 243 8.11 15.26 5.38
C LYS A 243 9.51 15.55 4.91
N ALA A 244 9.81 15.15 3.67
CA ALA A 244 11.12 15.36 3.06
C ALA A 244 11.57 16.82 3.19
N HIS A 245 12.78 17.04 3.69
CA HIS A 245 13.40 18.36 3.89
C HIS A 245 12.68 19.33 4.83
N GLU A 246 11.57 18.93 5.48
CA GLU A 246 10.86 19.76 6.45
C GLU A 246 11.06 19.25 7.87
N ASN A 247 10.74 17.97 8.11
CA ASN A 247 10.82 17.40 9.46
C ASN A 247 10.92 15.88 9.44
N THR A 248 11.33 15.30 10.57
CA THR A 248 11.39 13.87 10.78
C THR A 248 10.91 13.53 12.20
N VAL A 249 10.05 12.52 12.29
CA VAL A 249 9.58 11.96 13.55
C VAL A 249 10.30 10.65 13.80
N TRP A 250 10.95 10.59 14.95
CA TRP A 250 11.76 9.46 15.36
C TRP A 250 11.13 8.74 16.54
N GLU A 251 11.32 7.42 16.61
CA GLU A 251 10.92 6.60 17.75
C GLU A 251 12.03 5.62 18.14
N THR A 252 12.09 5.28 19.43
CA THR A 252 12.96 4.26 20.02
C THR A 252 12.18 3.05 20.53
N THR A 253 12.89 1.98 20.94
CA THR A 253 12.29 0.70 21.39
C THR A 253 11.43 0.83 22.62
N ASP A 254 11.76 1.77 23.49
CA ASP A 254 10.97 2.11 24.67
C ASP A 254 9.79 3.07 24.38
N GLY A 255 9.59 3.47 23.12
CA GLY A 255 8.51 4.35 22.70
C GLY A 255 8.78 5.84 22.92
N THR A 256 10.02 6.23 23.24
CA THR A 256 10.42 7.64 23.23
C THR A 256 10.28 8.20 21.82
N LEU A 257 9.67 9.37 21.68
CA LEU A 257 9.59 10.09 20.41
C LEU A 257 10.48 11.33 20.41
N ALA A 258 11.09 11.60 19.27
CA ALA A 258 11.76 12.87 18.98
C ALA A 258 11.19 13.48 17.71
N PHE A 259 11.10 14.81 17.69
CA PHE A 259 10.77 15.59 16.52
C PHE A 259 12.00 16.40 16.12
N GLU A 260 12.38 16.27 14.85
CA GLU A 260 13.49 16.99 14.25
C GLU A 260 12.96 17.90 13.14
N LEU A 261 13.19 19.21 13.26
CA LEU A 261 12.87 20.20 12.25
C LEU A 261 14.11 20.48 11.39
N HIS A 262 13.97 20.38 10.07
CA HIS A 262 15.03 20.68 9.11
C HIS A 262 14.93 22.14 8.68
N LEU A 263 15.97 22.94 8.92
CA LEU A 263 15.92 24.37 8.61
C LEU A 263 16.17 24.65 7.12
N PRO A 264 15.36 25.50 6.46
CA PRO A 264 15.54 25.82 5.05
C PRO A 264 16.93 26.39 4.74
N GLY A 265 17.53 25.96 3.64
CA GLY A 265 18.79 26.53 3.12
C GLY A 265 20.08 26.01 3.77
N HIS A 266 20.00 25.13 4.76
CA HIS A 266 21.19 24.55 5.41
C HIS A 266 21.02 23.04 5.58
N ALA A 267 21.67 22.25 4.71
CA ALA A 267 21.65 20.78 4.73
C ALA A 267 22.23 20.13 6.01
N CYS A 268 22.62 20.92 7.02
CA CYS A 268 23.29 20.45 8.24
C CYS A 268 22.79 21.13 9.52
N LEU A 269 21.74 21.94 9.49
CA LEU A 269 21.16 22.55 10.70
C LEU A 269 19.76 22.02 10.92
N SER A 270 19.60 21.18 11.94
CA SER A 270 18.30 20.73 12.43
C SER A 270 18.13 21.05 13.91
N GLN A 271 16.88 21.19 14.32
CA GLN A 271 16.51 21.36 15.72
C GLN A 271 15.74 20.12 16.17
N THR A 272 16.34 19.38 17.10
CA THR A 272 15.74 18.17 17.67
C THR A 272 15.21 18.45 19.06
N ARG A 273 14.00 17.96 19.34
CA ARG A 273 13.43 17.91 20.69
C ARG A 273 12.79 16.57 20.97
N LEU A 274 12.85 16.14 22.22
CA LEU A 274 12.03 15.03 22.72
C LEU A 274 10.57 15.49 22.86
N LEU A 275 9.64 14.60 22.53
CA LEU A 275 8.22 14.85 22.73
C LEU A 275 7.81 14.48 24.16
N SER A 276 6.93 15.29 24.75
CA SER A 276 6.31 14.98 26.05
C SER A 276 5.27 13.86 25.93
N PHE A 277 4.87 13.27 27.07
CA PHE A 277 3.87 12.19 27.10
C PHE A 277 2.55 12.57 26.43
N SER A 278 2.05 13.79 26.66
CA SER A 278 0.81 14.28 26.05
C SER A 278 0.94 14.45 24.54
N GLU A 279 2.11 14.90 24.05
CA GLU A 279 2.41 15.00 22.62
C GLU A 279 2.55 13.62 21.97
N ILE A 280 3.18 12.66 22.66
CA ILE A 280 3.26 11.26 22.19
C ILE A 280 1.86 10.66 22.07
N HIS A 281 1.02 10.83 23.10
CA HIS A 281 -0.36 10.34 23.08
C HIS A 281 -1.16 11.02 21.95
N ALA A 282 -1.02 12.33 21.79
CA ALA A 282 -1.68 13.07 20.71
C ALA A 282 -1.19 12.60 19.34
N PHE A 283 0.11 12.42 19.13
CA PHE A 283 0.69 11.92 17.88
C PHE A 283 0.13 10.54 17.51
N ARG A 284 0.16 9.59 18.47
CA ARG A 284 -0.36 8.23 18.28
C ARG A 284 -1.87 8.19 18.05
N THR A 285 -2.61 9.13 18.63
CA THR A 285 -4.08 9.20 18.49
C THR A 285 -4.51 9.96 17.24
N ARG A 286 -3.74 10.99 16.81
CA ARG A 286 -4.16 11.93 15.75
C ARG A 286 -3.54 11.69 14.38
N ARG A 287 -2.32 11.12 14.25
CA ARG A 287 -1.59 11.04 12.97
C ARG A 287 -1.73 12.27 12.04
N GLN A 288 -1.88 13.44 12.66
CA GLN A 288 -1.81 14.75 12.07
C GLN A 288 -0.98 15.57 13.06
N LEU A 289 0.32 15.69 12.81
CA LEU A 289 0.99 16.91 13.23
C LEU A 289 0.60 17.97 12.20
N PRO A 290 0.02 19.10 12.62
CA PRO A 290 -0.41 20.14 11.71
C PRO A 290 0.79 20.68 10.95
N ALA A 291 0.57 21.07 9.69
CA ALA A 291 1.41 22.04 9.05
C ALA A 291 1.40 23.31 9.91
N THR A 292 2.56 23.63 10.51
CA THR A 292 2.89 24.99 10.92
C THR A 292 3.77 25.59 9.86
#